data_AF-A0A6G1L652-F1
#
_entry.id   AF-A0A6G1L652-F1
#
_cell.length_a   1.000
_cell.length_b   1.000
_cell.length_c   1.000
_cell.angle_alpha   90.00
_cell.angle_beta   90.00
_cell.angle_gamma   90.00
#
_symmetry.space_group_name_H-M   'P 1'
#
loop_
_entity.id
_entity.type
_entity.pdbx_description
1 polymer ?
#
loop_
_entity_poly.entity_id
_entity_poly.type
_entity_poly.pdbx_seq_one_letter_code
_entity_poly.pdbx_strand_id
1 'polypeptide(L)'
;MALIQPHTHIVLRLPTGLQRCVEIKPHTIVEVGKLGSFPANLLLGRPYWATYELLEKRAGEAYARIRIVTPDELNKETGDEDATPVESRVATPGGNGAAEEPMKTNQRTIDDATRQQLSQADIEELKKSAGGQEIIDKILAHHAGLDKKTVFSKAKYMLRKRSKYLKRFSVLPIDMATVIDYIIDKEPSRIIDMRLETLALITAWSNAHVTDAHQPDRHAGGKRLGGGRLLLADETGGLLVAAMAERLGILHKPHEPPSTKTNGTAGDADGDISLNAEQSLAENGSHHKATLERSHRDFPIPAPTNTITLLHPAVQPNISLLKYFGYDANTPDPDHPLHTHLKPLSYLQLLEPTSDPTYKEPESVPESELTQWKSGKRGTYWRKRRRWERCKSIVDETREGGFEALIIASNMDPISILPHTIPLVRGGGHIVIYSPTVEPLVQIMDLFSKDRRAAYIQHAARGTDMTTPELRQDFPVDPRLLLAPTLQTSRAREWQVLPGRTHPLMTSRGGSEGYVFTARRVVPLEGSVEARGNYAALKKRRKVEAGVGEGAAEGGVQAA
;
A
#
# COMPACT_ATOMS: atom_id res chain seq x y z
N MET A 1 5.90 13.06 16.16
CA MET A 1 5.19 13.55 14.96
C MET A 1 6.11 13.41 13.77
N ALA A 2 5.64 12.87 12.63
CA ALA A 2 6.44 12.81 11.41
C ALA A 2 6.69 14.23 10.88
N LEU A 3 7.94 14.55 10.57
CA LEU A 3 8.39 15.86 10.10
C LEU A 3 8.85 15.76 8.65
N ILE A 4 8.71 16.86 7.91
CA ILE A 4 9.13 16.94 6.51
C ILE A 4 10.66 16.86 6.43
N GLN A 5 11.16 15.83 5.76
CA GLN A 5 12.59 15.57 5.57
C GLN A 5 13.08 16.05 4.19
N PRO A 6 14.37 16.36 4.04
CA PRO A 6 14.94 16.68 2.73
C PRO A 6 14.85 15.48 1.77
N HIS A 7 14.76 15.77 0.47
CA HIS A 7 14.66 14.78 -0.62
C HIS A 7 13.45 13.85 -0.53
N THR A 8 12.43 14.23 0.24
CA THR A 8 11.15 13.51 0.27
C THR A 8 10.16 14.13 -0.72
N HIS A 9 9.32 13.28 -1.29
CA HIS A 9 8.17 13.73 -2.05
C HIS A 9 7.01 14.02 -1.09
N ILE A 10 6.34 15.15 -1.28
CA ILE A 10 5.18 15.58 -0.50
C ILE A 10 4.03 15.96 -1.44
N VAL A 11 2.81 15.98 -0.91
CA VAL A 11 1.65 16.52 -1.62
C VAL A 11 1.19 17.81 -0.99
N LEU A 12 1.12 18.86 -1.80
CA LEU A 12 0.50 20.13 -1.46
C LEU A 12 -0.97 20.06 -1.87
N ARG A 13 -1.88 20.06 -0.89
CA ARG A 13 -3.33 20.17 -1.12
C ARG A 13 -3.73 21.64 -1.09
N LEU A 14 -4.26 22.12 -2.22
CA LEU A 14 -4.75 23.49 -2.35
C LEU A 14 -6.16 23.64 -1.74
N PRO A 15 -6.63 24.88 -1.47
CA PRO A 15 -7.98 25.13 -0.95
C PRO A 15 -9.08 24.68 -1.91
N THR A 16 -8.76 24.52 -3.20
CA THR A 16 -9.65 23.98 -4.22
C THR A 16 -9.78 22.46 -4.16
N GLY A 17 -9.04 21.78 -3.28
CA GLY A 17 -8.91 20.32 -3.22
C GLY A 17 -7.82 19.75 -4.14
N LEU A 18 -7.35 20.53 -5.13
CA LEU A 18 -6.35 20.08 -6.09
C LEU A 18 -5.03 19.72 -5.40
N GLN A 19 -4.50 18.55 -5.74
CA GLN A 19 -3.25 18.04 -5.21
C GLN A 19 -2.07 18.29 -6.14
N ARG A 20 -0.92 18.68 -5.57
CA ARG A 20 0.36 18.81 -6.31
C ARG A 20 1.46 18.06 -5.58
N CYS A 21 2.03 17.05 -6.25
CA CYS A 21 3.22 16.37 -5.77
C CYS A 21 4.48 17.19 -6.07
N VAL A 22 5.34 17.38 -5.07
CA VAL A 22 6.61 18.11 -5.18
C VAL A 22 7.70 17.37 -4.39
N GLU A 23 8.91 17.30 -4.93
CA GLU A 23 10.09 16.81 -4.21
C GLU A 23 10.74 17.98 -3.43
N ILE A 24 10.94 17.81 -2.12
CA ILE A 24 11.49 18.87 -1.27
C ILE A 24 13.01 18.81 -1.28
N LYS A 25 13.61 19.53 -2.22
CA LYS A 25 15.07 19.71 -2.31
C LYS A 25 15.50 20.92 -1.49
N PRO A 26 16.46 20.78 -0.54
CA PRO A 26 17.04 21.93 0.14
C PRO A 26 17.53 23.01 -0.84
N HIS A 27 17.44 24.27 -0.45
CA HIS A 27 17.88 25.43 -1.21
C HIS A 27 17.19 25.63 -2.57
N THR A 28 15.99 25.08 -2.74
CA THR A 28 15.15 25.30 -3.93
C THR A 28 13.90 26.10 -3.62
N ILE A 29 13.21 26.57 -4.66
CA ILE A 29 11.93 27.27 -4.54
C ILE A 29 10.80 26.25 -4.78
N VAL A 30 9.83 26.22 -3.87
CA VAL A 30 8.60 25.43 -3.99
C VAL A 30 7.49 26.33 -4.55
N GLU A 31 6.87 25.88 -5.63
CA GLU A 31 5.74 26.56 -6.25
C GLU A 31 4.39 25.96 -5.83
N VAL A 32 3.48 26.81 -5.33
CA VAL A 32 2.14 26.44 -4.85
C VAL A 32 1.08 26.87 -5.87
N GLY A 33 1.38 26.72 -7.16
CA GLY A 33 0.51 27.12 -8.25
C GLY A 33 0.19 28.62 -8.23
N LYS A 34 -1.10 28.98 -8.33
CA LYS A 34 -1.55 30.38 -8.36
C LYS A 34 -1.41 31.10 -7.02
N LEU A 35 -1.13 30.39 -5.92
CA LEU A 35 -1.00 31.00 -4.60
C LEU A 35 0.33 31.73 -4.43
N GLY A 36 1.39 31.30 -5.12
CA GLY A 36 2.73 31.87 -5.06
C GLY A 36 3.81 30.81 -4.85
N SER A 37 4.98 31.25 -4.40
CA SER A 37 6.14 30.38 -4.17
C SER A 37 6.92 30.79 -2.92
N PHE A 38 7.65 29.85 -2.34
CA PHE A 38 8.47 30.07 -1.14
C PHE A 38 9.71 29.13 -1.12
N PRO A 39 10.76 29.42 -0.33
CA PRO A 39 11.94 28.55 -0.22
C PRO A 39 11.63 27.23 0.49
N ALA A 40 12.07 26.10 -0.08
CA ALA A 40 11.87 24.75 0.46
C ALA A 40 12.29 24.61 1.94
N ASN A 41 13.36 25.31 2.34
CA ASN A 41 13.90 25.29 3.70
C ASN A 41 12.88 25.76 4.74
N LEU A 42 11.87 26.55 4.35
CA LEU A 42 10.83 26.95 5.28
C LEU A 42 9.93 25.79 5.69
N LEU A 43 9.81 24.72 4.89
CA LEU A 43 9.02 23.53 5.23
C LEU A 43 9.82 22.43 5.92
N LEU A 44 11.14 22.39 5.76
CA LEU A 44 11.98 21.36 6.37
C LEU A 44 11.83 21.36 7.90
N GLY A 45 11.66 20.17 8.49
CA GLY A 45 11.47 20.00 9.93
C GLY A 45 10.09 20.40 10.45
N ARG A 46 9.16 20.83 9.58
CA ARG A 46 7.79 21.14 9.97
C ARG A 46 6.85 19.93 9.86
N PRO A 47 5.73 19.90 10.59
CA PRO A 47 4.84 18.75 10.60
C PRO A 47 4.04 18.60 9.29
N TYR A 48 3.81 17.34 8.92
CA TYR A 48 2.76 16.96 7.97
C TYR A 48 1.36 17.23 8.54
N TRP A 49 0.35 17.21 7.66
CA TRP A 49 -1.08 17.44 7.94
C TRP A 49 -1.43 18.86 8.42
N ALA A 50 -0.43 19.71 8.66
CA ALA A 50 -0.63 21.11 8.97
C ALA A 50 -1.07 21.90 7.73
N THR A 51 -1.92 22.91 7.97
CA THR A 51 -2.26 23.93 6.98
C THR A 51 -1.33 25.12 7.15
N TYR A 52 -0.72 25.51 6.05
CA TYR A 52 0.20 26.65 5.97
C TYR A 52 -0.48 27.80 5.25
N GLU A 53 -0.19 29.02 5.69
CA GLU A 53 -0.59 30.25 5.03
C GLU A 53 0.65 30.96 4.49
N LEU A 54 0.60 31.26 3.19
CA LEU A 54 1.62 32.05 2.51
C LEU A 54 1.38 33.53 2.80
N LEU A 55 2.32 34.14 3.53
CA LEU A 55 2.30 35.54 3.89
C LEU A 55 2.93 36.39 2.79
N GLU A 56 2.48 37.63 2.71
CA GLU A 56 3.05 38.59 1.77
C GLU A 56 4.48 38.97 2.15
N LYS A 57 5.27 39.32 1.13
CA LYS A 57 6.65 39.74 1.30
C LYS A 57 6.66 41.06 2.05
N ARG A 58 7.48 41.17 3.11
CA ARG A 58 7.74 42.47 3.72
C ARG A 58 8.71 43.28 2.85
N ALA A 59 8.73 44.59 3.04
CA ALA A 59 9.70 45.46 2.37
C ALA A 59 11.13 44.96 2.68
N GLY A 60 11.91 44.66 1.62
CA GLY A 60 13.27 44.14 1.72
C GLY A 60 13.41 42.61 1.77
N GLU A 61 12.33 41.83 1.86
CA GLU A 61 12.40 40.37 1.82
C GLU A 61 12.39 39.83 0.38
N ALA A 62 13.35 38.97 0.04
CA ALA A 62 13.42 38.34 -1.29
C ALA A 62 12.26 37.35 -1.54
N TYR A 63 11.79 36.66 -0.50
CA TYR A 63 10.83 35.57 -0.59
C TYR A 63 9.65 35.73 0.37
N ALA A 64 8.53 35.08 0.02
CA ALA A 64 7.37 35.00 0.90
C ALA A 64 7.65 34.09 2.11
N ARG A 65 6.99 34.38 3.23
CA ARG A 65 7.08 33.59 4.47
C ARG A 65 5.88 32.67 4.57
N ILE A 66 6.00 31.60 5.36
CA ILE A 66 4.89 30.70 5.68
C ILE A 66 4.66 30.64 7.19
N ARG A 67 3.39 30.65 7.60
CA ARG A 67 2.97 30.35 8.98
C ARG A 67 2.08 29.12 9.02
N ILE A 68 2.09 28.42 10.14
CA ILE A 68 1.12 27.35 10.40
C ILE A 68 -0.18 28.00 10.86
N VAL A 69 -1.30 27.58 10.28
CA VAL A 69 -2.65 27.94 10.72
C VAL A 69 -3.05 26.96 11.81
N THR A 70 -3.45 27.46 12.98
CA THR A 70 -3.78 26.60 14.11
C THR A 70 -5.11 25.88 13.89
N PRO A 71 -5.33 24.71 14.52
CA PRO A 71 -6.63 24.04 14.50
C PRO A 71 -7.77 24.93 14.98
N ASP A 72 -7.53 25.79 15.98
CA ASP A 72 -8.53 26.72 16.50
C ASP A 72 -8.95 27.75 15.45
N GLU A 73 -8.01 28.30 14.67
CA GLU A 73 -8.32 29.20 13.55
C GLU A 73 -9.18 28.47 12.50
N LEU A 74 -8.83 27.23 12.14
CA LEU A 74 -9.60 26.44 11.15
C LEU A 74 -11.01 26.07 11.63
N ASN A 75 -11.16 25.69 12.91
CA ASN A 75 -12.44 25.28 13.48
C ASN A 75 -13.40 26.49 13.60
N LYS A 76 -12.90 27.64 14.08
CA LYS A 76 -13.66 28.90 14.10
C LYS A 76 -14.16 29.28 12.72
N GLU A 77 -13.41 28.94 11.67
CA GLU A 77 -13.80 29.26 10.32
C GLU A 77 -14.93 28.37 9.76
N THR A 78 -15.12 27.17 10.30
CA THR A 78 -16.14 26.21 9.86
C THR A 78 -17.55 26.57 10.37
N GLY A 79 -17.61 27.44 11.40
CA GLY A 79 -18.84 28.03 11.92
C GLY A 79 -19.55 27.17 12.97
N ASP A 80 -18.80 26.37 13.73
CA ASP A 80 -19.33 25.42 14.72
C ASP A 80 -19.62 26.03 16.11
N GLU A 81 -19.35 27.32 16.32
CA GLU A 81 -19.50 27.95 17.65
C GLU A 81 -20.96 28.03 18.15
N ASP A 82 -21.97 27.92 17.27
CA ASP A 82 -23.39 27.93 17.68
C ASP A 82 -23.99 26.53 17.93
N ALA A 83 -23.25 25.46 17.65
CA ALA A 83 -23.67 24.10 18.00
C ALA A 83 -23.18 23.80 19.42
N THR A 84 -23.80 24.40 20.43
CA THR A 84 -23.77 23.78 21.76
C THR A 84 -24.21 22.33 21.58
N PRO A 85 -23.45 21.34 22.10
CA PRO A 85 -23.91 19.96 22.11
C PRO A 85 -25.10 19.93 23.06
N VAL A 86 -26.30 20.15 22.53
CA VAL A 86 -27.50 19.67 23.17
C VAL A 86 -27.39 18.16 23.06
N GLU A 87 -26.65 17.56 23.99
CA GLU A 87 -26.83 16.15 24.32
C GLU A 87 -28.33 15.94 24.38
N SER A 88 -28.78 14.86 23.75
CA SER A 88 -30.14 14.34 23.74
C SER A 88 -30.60 13.91 25.15
N ARG A 89 -30.43 14.79 26.14
CA ARG A 89 -31.10 14.74 27.43
C ARG A 89 -32.36 15.58 27.28
N VAL A 90 -33.49 14.88 27.34
CA VAL A 90 -34.84 15.42 27.46
C VAL A 90 -34.80 16.67 28.34
N ALA A 91 -35.06 17.83 27.75
CA ALA A 91 -35.11 19.09 28.47
C ALA A 91 -36.25 19.03 29.49
N THR A 92 -35.91 19.14 30.78
CA THR A 92 -36.87 19.43 31.84
C THR A 92 -37.50 20.80 31.55
N PRO A 93 -38.83 20.93 31.47
CA PRO A 93 -39.48 22.19 31.13
C PRO A 93 -39.42 23.14 32.32
N GLY A 94 -38.42 24.01 32.37
CA GLY A 94 -38.33 25.05 33.39
C GLY A 94 -37.01 25.79 33.36
N GLY A 95 -36.92 26.87 32.59
CA GLY A 95 -35.77 27.78 32.65
C GLY A 95 -35.76 28.84 31.54
N ASN A 96 -36.31 30.01 31.86
CA ASN A 96 -36.17 31.33 31.23
C ASN A 96 -35.86 31.41 29.72
N GLY A 97 -36.88 31.82 28.96
CA GLY A 97 -36.79 32.15 27.55
C GLY A 97 -35.77 33.24 27.23
N ALA A 98 -34.67 32.84 26.61
CA ALA A 98 -34.05 33.68 25.60
C ALA A 98 -35.02 33.74 24.42
N ALA A 99 -35.40 34.95 23.98
CA ALA A 99 -36.18 35.12 22.77
C ALA A 99 -35.42 34.47 21.60
N GLU A 100 -35.95 33.37 21.07
CA GLU A 100 -35.41 32.76 19.85
C GLU A 100 -35.47 33.80 18.73
N GLU A 101 -34.33 34.22 18.21
CA GLU A 101 -34.32 35.09 17.03
C GLU A 101 -35.14 34.42 15.91
N PRO A 102 -36.03 35.16 15.22
CA PRO A 102 -36.87 34.58 14.19
C PRO A 102 -36.01 33.91 13.11
N MET A 103 -36.32 32.65 12.81
CA MET A 103 -35.55 31.85 11.86
C MET A 103 -35.47 32.55 10.50
N LYS A 104 -34.25 32.98 10.13
CA LYS A 104 -34.00 33.66 8.86
C LYS A 104 -34.37 32.74 7.70
N THR A 105 -35.07 33.27 6.70
CA THR A 105 -35.52 32.51 5.51
C THR A 105 -35.11 33.22 4.22
N ASN A 106 -34.94 32.45 3.15
CA ASN A 106 -34.64 32.95 1.83
C ASN A 106 -35.89 33.36 1.02
N GLN A 107 -37.10 33.30 1.59
CA GLN A 107 -38.37 33.59 0.88
C GLN A 107 -38.39 34.95 0.14
N ARG A 108 -37.78 35.99 0.73
CA ARG A 108 -37.68 37.34 0.14
C ARG A 108 -36.30 37.63 -0.49
N THR A 109 -35.48 36.60 -0.72
CA THR A 109 -34.15 36.75 -1.32
C THR A 109 -34.26 36.80 -2.83
N ILE A 110 -34.16 38.00 -3.40
CA ILE A 110 -34.07 38.22 -4.86
C ILE A 110 -32.60 38.15 -5.28
N ASP A 111 -32.26 37.37 -6.30
CA ASP A 111 -30.92 37.32 -6.88
C ASP A 111 -30.68 38.59 -7.73
N ASP A 112 -29.85 39.48 -7.21
CA ASP A 112 -29.54 40.77 -7.83
C ASP A 112 -28.04 41.03 -7.73
N ALA A 113 -27.44 41.41 -8.87
CA ALA A 113 -26.03 41.75 -8.98
C ALA A 113 -25.65 42.93 -8.07
N THR A 114 -26.59 43.83 -7.75
CA THR A 114 -26.36 44.98 -6.87
C THR A 114 -26.06 44.61 -5.40
N ARG A 115 -26.24 43.34 -5.02
CA ARG A 115 -25.96 42.86 -3.65
C ARG A 115 -24.50 42.92 -3.25
N GLN A 116 -23.59 42.89 -4.23
CA GLN A 116 -22.16 43.12 -4.01
C GLN A 116 -21.80 44.46 -4.62
N GLN A 117 -21.44 45.43 -3.76
CA GLN A 117 -21.16 46.79 -4.22
C GLN A 117 -19.74 46.94 -4.80
N LEU A 118 -18.81 46.04 -4.46
CA LEU A 118 -17.46 46.04 -5.06
C LEU A 118 -17.49 45.40 -6.45
N SER A 119 -16.95 46.12 -7.44
CA SER A 119 -16.79 45.58 -8.78
C SER A 119 -15.64 44.57 -8.85
N GLN A 120 -15.58 43.81 -9.94
CA GLN A 120 -14.47 42.90 -10.20
C GLN A 120 -13.13 43.64 -10.30
N ALA A 121 -13.11 44.84 -10.88
CA ALA A 121 -11.91 45.67 -11.00
C ALA A 121 -11.40 46.11 -9.63
N ASP A 122 -12.30 46.53 -8.73
CA ASP A 122 -11.93 46.92 -7.35
C ASP A 122 -11.32 45.74 -6.59
N ILE A 123 -11.89 44.53 -6.77
CA ILE A 123 -11.36 43.31 -6.14
C ILE A 123 -9.99 42.94 -6.71
N GLU A 124 -9.72 43.19 -7.99
CA GLU A 124 -8.42 42.96 -8.61
C GLU A 124 -7.36 43.96 -8.15
N GLU A 125 -7.75 45.21 -7.92
CA GLU A 125 -6.89 46.21 -7.31
C GLU A 125 -6.55 45.85 -5.86
N LEU A 126 -7.56 45.45 -5.07
CA LEU A 126 -7.35 45.01 -3.69
C LEU A 126 -6.39 43.81 -3.58
N LYS A 127 -6.41 42.88 -4.55
CA LYS A 127 -5.46 41.75 -4.57
C LYS A 127 -3.99 42.16 -4.74
N LYS A 128 -3.73 43.37 -5.24
CA LYS A 128 -2.36 43.88 -5.44
C LYS A 128 -1.80 44.53 -4.18
N SER A 129 -2.67 45.07 -3.31
CA SER A 129 -2.29 45.94 -2.20
C SER A 129 -2.70 45.46 -0.81
N ALA A 130 -3.67 44.53 -0.71
CA ALA A 130 -4.27 44.10 0.55
C ALA A 130 -4.09 42.60 0.78
N GLY A 131 -3.96 42.23 2.06
CA GLY A 131 -3.89 40.83 2.49
C GLY A 131 -5.22 40.11 2.27
N GLY A 132 -5.17 38.77 2.14
CA GLY A 132 -6.37 37.96 1.88
C GLY A 132 -7.51 38.16 2.88
N GLN A 133 -7.19 38.38 4.15
CA GLN A 133 -8.16 38.66 5.21
C GLN A 133 -8.85 40.02 5.03
N GLU A 134 -8.08 41.06 4.73
CA GLU A 134 -8.61 42.42 4.49
C GLU A 134 -9.54 42.46 3.27
N ILE A 135 -9.21 41.69 2.22
CA ILE A 135 -10.08 41.54 1.04
C ILE A 135 -11.42 40.92 1.45
N ILE A 136 -11.41 39.89 2.30
CA ILE A 136 -12.62 39.23 2.78
C ILE A 136 -13.47 40.21 3.60
N ASP A 137 -12.85 40.95 4.53
CA ASP A 137 -13.55 41.89 5.40
C ASP A 137 -14.21 43.01 4.60
N LYS A 138 -13.51 43.59 3.61
CA LYS A 138 -14.09 44.57 2.67
C LYS A 138 -15.26 43.98 1.86
N ILE A 139 -15.12 42.77 1.33
CA ILE A 139 -16.19 42.09 0.58
C ILE A 139 -17.44 41.85 1.45
N LEU A 140 -17.25 41.61 2.75
CA LEU A 140 -18.35 41.39 3.69
C LEU A 140 -19.04 42.69 4.08
N ALA A 141 -18.28 43.75 4.33
CA ALA A 141 -18.80 45.08 4.63
C ALA A 141 -19.67 45.63 3.48
N HIS A 142 -19.28 45.36 2.24
CA HIS A 142 -19.99 45.82 1.03
C HIS A 142 -21.05 44.85 0.49
N HIS A 143 -21.52 43.89 1.31
CA HIS A 143 -22.55 42.94 0.93
C HIS A 143 -23.92 43.31 1.52
N ALA A 144 -24.81 43.88 0.70
CA ALA A 144 -26.08 44.52 1.12
C ALA A 144 -27.17 43.59 1.71
N GLY A 145 -26.94 42.27 1.72
CA GLY A 145 -27.90 41.28 2.26
C GLY A 145 -27.23 40.13 2.99
N LEU A 146 -26.14 40.41 3.71
CA LEU A 146 -25.38 39.39 4.45
C LEU A 146 -26.13 38.97 5.73
N ASP A 147 -26.76 39.94 6.39
CA ASP A 147 -27.61 39.84 7.58
C ASP A 147 -28.87 38.99 7.36
N LYS A 148 -29.44 39.03 6.14
CA LYS A 148 -30.63 38.28 5.72
C LYS A 148 -30.36 36.78 5.50
N LYS A 149 -29.10 36.35 5.45
CA LYS A 149 -28.74 34.95 5.24
C LYS A 149 -28.96 34.14 6.51
N THR A 150 -29.34 32.88 6.33
CA THR A 150 -29.32 31.89 7.42
C THR A 150 -27.89 31.68 7.91
N VAL A 151 -27.74 31.17 9.14
CA VAL A 151 -26.44 30.85 9.75
C VAL A 151 -25.61 29.96 8.80
N PHE A 152 -26.20 28.89 8.27
CA PHE A 152 -25.53 27.99 7.33
C PHE A 152 -25.18 28.64 5.98
N SER A 153 -26.04 29.50 5.45
CA SER A 153 -25.76 30.22 4.20
C SER A 153 -24.64 31.24 4.38
N LYS A 154 -24.59 31.91 5.53
CA LYS A 154 -23.48 32.81 5.91
C LYS A 154 -22.18 32.02 6.07
N ALA A 155 -22.17 30.91 6.79
CA ALA A 155 -21.00 30.05 6.95
C ALA A 155 -20.47 29.52 5.60
N LYS A 156 -21.36 29.00 4.72
CA LYS A 156 -21.00 28.56 3.36
C LYS A 156 -20.41 29.69 2.52
N TYR A 157 -20.97 30.91 2.63
CA TYR A 157 -20.47 32.08 1.94
C TYR A 157 -19.07 32.48 2.44
N MET A 158 -18.86 32.50 3.76
CA MET A 158 -17.57 32.80 4.39
C MET A 158 -16.50 31.80 3.98
N LEU A 159 -16.79 30.50 4.09
CA LEU A 159 -15.87 29.42 3.71
C LEU A 159 -15.41 29.59 2.25
N ARG A 160 -16.35 29.84 1.32
CA ARG A 160 -16.03 30.08 -0.10
C ARG A 160 -15.11 31.30 -0.29
N LYS A 161 -15.29 32.37 0.48
CA LYS A 161 -14.43 33.57 0.39
C LYS A 161 -13.05 33.27 0.97
N ARG A 162 -12.97 32.63 2.13
CA ARG A 162 -11.70 32.19 2.74
C ARG A 162 -10.90 31.29 1.80
N SER A 163 -11.50 30.24 1.24
CA SER A 163 -10.84 29.35 0.27
C SER A 163 -10.36 30.06 -1.00
N LYS A 164 -10.99 31.19 -1.39
CA LYS A 164 -10.63 31.93 -2.60
C LYS A 164 -9.51 32.96 -2.37
N TYR A 165 -9.51 33.64 -1.23
CA TYR A 165 -8.65 34.81 -0.98
C TYR A 165 -7.49 34.52 -0.01
N LEU A 166 -7.62 33.54 0.88
CA LEU A 166 -6.52 33.13 1.76
C LEU A 166 -5.57 32.21 0.98
N LYS A 167 -4.29 32.56 0.97
CA LYS A 167 -3.22 31.81 0.28
C LYS A 167 -2.78 30.62 1.14
N ARG A 168 -3.71 29.72 1.45
CA ARG A 168 -3.48 28.55 2.30
C ARG A 168 -3.25 27.27 1.51
N PHE A 169 -2.49 26.34 2.06
CA PHE A 169 -2.29 24.99 1.50
C PHE A 169 -1.97 24.01 2.62
N SER A 170 -2.36 22.76 2.50
CA SER A 170 -2.00 21.71 3.46
C SER A 170 -0.90 20.83 2.90
N VAL A 171 0.03 20.41 3.76
CA VAL A 171 1.13 19.51 3.36
C VAL A 171 0.82 18.10 3.83
N LEU A 172 0.69 17.17 2.90
CA LEU A 172 0.41 15.77 3.15
C LEU A 172 1.66 14.93 2.86
N PRO A 173 1.89 13.85 3.62
CA PRO A 173 2.90 12.87 3.24
C PRO A 173 2.48 12.14 1.98
N ILE A 174 3.44 11.53 1.28
CA ILE A 174 3.13 10.55 0.26
C ILE A 174 2.98 9.20 0.95
N ASP A 175 1.73 8.74 0.99
CA ASP A 175 1.32 7.38 1.30
C ASP A 175 0.56 6.77 0.11
N MET A 176 0.15 5.51 0.23
CA MET A 176 -0.59 4.84 -0.84
C MET A 176 -1.88 5.57 -1.22
N ALA A 177 -2.63 6.07 -0.23
CA ALA A 177 -3.88 6.80 -0.47
C ALA A 177 -3.64 8.10 -1.24
N THR A 178 -2.70 8.90 -0.79
CA THR A 178 -2.39 10.21 -1.39
C THR A 178 -1.79 10.06 -2.79
N VAL A 179 -0.96 9.04 -3.02
CA VAL A 179 -0.43 8.73 -4.37
C VAL A 179 -1.55 8.33 -5.33
N ILE A 180 -2.47 7.47 -4.87
CA ILE A 180 -3.63 7.05 -5.67
C ILE A 180 -4.48 8.26 -6.02
N ASP A 181 -4.88 9.08 -5.04
CA ASP A 181 -5.67 10.28 -5.28
C ASP A 181 -5.00 11.22 -6.28
N TYR A 182 -3.69 11.47 -6.10
CA TYR A 182 -2.90 12.31 -6.98
C TYR A 182 -2.84 11.80 -8.42
N ILE A 183 -2.67 10.48 -8.61
CA ILE A 183 -2.60 9.86 -9.95
C ILE A 183 -4.00 9.82 -10.56
N ILE A 184 -5.01 9.42 -9.80
CA ILE A 184 -6.40 9.39 -10.24
C ILE A 184 -6.77 10.78 -10.79
N ASP A 185 -6.49 11.87 -10.07
CA ASP A 185 -6.79 13.24 -10.52
C ASP A 185 -6.10 13.65 -11.83
N LYS A 186 -4.96 13.05 -12.18
CA LYS A 186 -4.19 13.44 -13.37
C LYS A 186 -4.29 12.46 -14.53
N GLU A 187 -4.10 11.18 -14.26
CA GLU A 187 -3.91 10.10 -15.23
C GLU A 187 -4.36 8.75 -14.64
N PRO A 188 -5.67 8.50 -14.50
CA PRO A 188 -6.18 7.31 -13.83
C PRO A 188 -5.81 6.00 -14.54
N SER A 189 -5.69 6.02 -15.87
CA SER A 189 -5.31 4.86 -16.69
C SER A 189 -3.91 4.33 -16.35
N ARG A 190 -3.01 5.17 -15.81
CA ARG A 190 -1.66 4.77 -15.41
C ARG A 190 -1.66 3.72 -14.30
N ILE A 191 -2.68 3.72 -13.44
CA ILE A 191 -2.88 2.72 -12.39
C ILE A 191 -4.08 1.82 -12.68
N ILE A 192 -4.50 1.73 -13.95
CA ILE A 192 -5.62 0.92 -14.40
C ILE A 192 -6.91 1.26 -13.59
N ASP A 193 -7.13 2.55 -13.34
CA ASP A 193 -8.26 3.07 -12.56
C ASP A 193 -8.42 2.45 -11.16
N MET A 194 -7.33 1.94 -10.58
CA MET A 194 -7.35 1.29 -9.27
C MET A 194 -7.58 2.30 -8.14
N ARG A 195 -8.63 2.07 -7.35
CA ARG A 195 -8.99 2.88 -6.17
C ARG A 195 -8.40 2.32 -4.88
N LEU A 196 -8.34 3.16 -3.84
CA LEU A 196 -7.76 2.80 -2.55
C LEU A 196 -8.47 1.61 -1.89
N GLU A 197 -9.80 1.58 -1.90
CA GLU A 197 -10.60 0.50 -1.31
C GLU A 197 -10.38 -0.83 -2.04
N THR A 198 -10.19 -0.79 -3.35
CA THR A 198 -9.89 -1.98 -4.16
C THR A 198 -8.46 -2.45 -3.92
N LEU A 199 -7.49 -1.54 -3.81
CA LEU A 199 -6.14 -1.89 -3.40
C LEU A 199 -6.09 -2.48 -1.98
N ALA A 200 -6.85 -1.90 -1.05
CA ALA A 200 -7.00 -2.44 0.30
C ALA A 200 -7.56 -3.86 0.27
N LEU A 201 -8.60 -4.12 -0.53
CA LEU A 201 -9.16 -5.45 -0.74
C LEU A 201 -8.12 -6.42 -1.32
N ILE A 202 -7.33 -5.99 -2.31
CA ILE A 202 -6.23 -6.79 -2.89
C ILE A 202 -5.20 -7.16 -1.81
N THR A 203 -4.74 -6.19 -1.01
CA THR A 203 -3.76 -6.43 0.05
C THR A 203 -4.29 -7.33 1.18
N ALA A 204 -5.59 -7.26 1.49
CA ALA A 204 -6.21 -8.13 2.47
C ALA A 204 -6.29 -9.57 1.96
N TRP A 205 -6.77 -9.77 0.73
CA TRP A 205 -6.92 -11.12 0.16
C TRP A 205 -5.62 -11.75 -0.28
N SER A 206 -4.57 -10.97 -0.58
CA SER A 206 -3.24 -11.53 -0.86
C SER A 206 -2.60 -12.12 0.39
N ASN A 207 -3.08 -11.73 1.57
CA ASN A 207 -2.46 -12.06 2.86
C ASN A 207 -0.99 -11.63 2.89
N ALA A 208 -0.64 -10.52 2.25
CA ALA A 208 0.70 -9.94 2.37
C ALA A 208 0.90 -9.39 3.78
N HIS A 209 1.94 -9.86 4.46
CA HIS A 209 2.31 -9.47 5.81
C HIS A 209 3.80 -9.66 6.02
N VAL A 210 4.36 -8.95 7.00
CA VAL A 210 5.75 -9.13 7.41
C VAL A 210 5.92 -10.55 7.96
N THR A 211 6.82 -11.32 7.37
CA THR A 211 7.30 -12.58 7.95
C THR A 211 8.61 -12.35 8.68
N ASP A 212 8.87 -13.14 9.72
CA ASP A 212 10.10 -13.17 10.53
C ASP A 212 11.02 -14.36 10.18
N ALA A 213 10.69 -15.09 9.11
CA ALA A 213 11.40 -16.29 8.69
C ALA A 213 12.83 -15.96 8.23
N HIS A 214 13.85 -16.35 9.00
CA HIS A 214 15.24 -16.16 8.60
C HIS A 214 15.69 -17.09 7.47
N GLN A 215 15.02 -18.23 7.32
CA GLN A 215 15.26 -19.21 6.26
C GLN A 215 13.93 -19.58 5.61
N PRO A 216 13.93 -19.91 4.32
CA PRO A 216 12.71 -20.30 3.67
C PRO A 216 12.30 -21.70 4.11
N ASP A 217 10.99 -21.92 4.31
CA ASP A 217 10.51 -23.27 4.58
C ASP A 217 10.79 -24.14 3.34
N ARG A 218 11.00 -25.44 3.57
CA ARG A 218 11.22 -26.41 2.50
C ARG A 218 10.34 -27.62 2.72
N HIS A 219 9.80 -28.16 1.64
CA HIS A 219 9.06 -29.42 1.70
C HIS A 219 10.04 -30.59 1.89
N ALA A 220 9.54 -31.78 2.25
CA ALA A 220 10.32 -33.01 2.35
C ALA A 220 11.12 -33.36 1.08
N GLY A 221 10.69 -32.86 -0.09
CA GLY A 221 11.38 -32.99 -1.37
C GLY A 221 12.39 -31.88 -1.68
N GLY A 222 12.78 -31.07 -0.68
CA GLY A 222 13.78 -30.00 -0.81
C GLY A 222 13.28 -28.70 -1.47
N LYS A 223 12.11 -28.71 -2.11
CA LYS A 223 11.51 -27.53 -2.76
C LYS A 223 11.15 -26.46 -1.74
N ARG A 224 11.46 -25.20 -2.07
CA ARG A 224 11.07 -24.04 -1.29
C ARG A 224 9.55 -23.91 -1.13
N LEU A 225 9.12 -23.62 0.08
CA LEU A 225 7.74 -23.36 0.49
C LEU A 225 7.72 -21.97 1.15
N GLY A 226 7.12 -20.98 0.52
CA GLY A 226 6.88 -19.68 1.16
C GLY A 226 8.13 -18.92 1.61
N GLY A 227 8.00 -18.23 2.74
CA GLY A 227 9.00 -17.32 3.31
C GLY A 227 8.76 -15.86 2.92
N GLY A 228 7.49 -15.44 2.79
CA GLY A 228 7.10 -14.08 2.43
C GLY A 228 7.34 -13.73 0.94
N ARG A 229 7.32 -14.72 0.06
CA ARG A 229 7.52 -14.54 -1.38
C ARG A 229 6.21 -14.31 -2.11
N LEU A 230 6.12 -13.19 -2.81
CA LEU A 230 4.96 -12.82 -3.62
C LEU A 230 5.33 -12.84 -5.10
N LEU A 231 4.44 -13.36 -5.93
CA LEU A 231 4.52 -13.28 -7.39
C LEU A 231 3.52 -12.24 -7.87
N LEU A 232 4.00 -11.19 -8.54
CA LEU A 232 3.18 -10.09 -9.04
C LEU A 232 3.25 -10.03 -10.57
N ALA A 233 2.13 -9.76 -11.22
CA ALA A 233 2.10 -9.19 -12.57
C ALA A 233 1.51 -7.78 -12.44
N ASP A 234 2.35 -6.75 -12.57
CA ASP A 234 1.97 -5.37 -12.28
C ASP A 234 2.25 -4.44 -13.47
N GLU A 235 1.19 -3.83 -14.00
CA GLU A 235 1.24 -2.76 -15.01
C GLU A 235 0.73 -1.41 -14.48
N THR A 236 0.53 -1.27 -13.18
CA THR A 236 0.09 -0.03 -12.51
C THR A 236 1.25 0.97 -12.28
N GLY A 237 2.34 0.83 -13.02
CA GLY A 237 3.55 1.67 -12.85
C GLY A 237 4.31 1.42 -11.54
N GLY A 238 4.04 0.31 -10.85
CA GLY A 238 4.63 -0.04 -9.56
C GLY A 238 3.77 0.29 -8.35
N LEU A 239 2.51 0.71 -8.52
CA LEU A 239 1.60 0.96 -7.40
C LEU A 239 1.32 -0.33 -6.62
N LEU A 240 1.04 -1.43 -7.32
CA LEU A 240 0.80 -2.72 -6.67
C LEU A 240 2.07 -3.26 -6.00
N VAL A 241 3.24 -3.10 -6.64
CA VAL A 241 4.54 -3.40 -6.02
C VAL A 241 4.74 -2.59 -4.75
N ALA A 242 4.45 -1.28 -4.76
CA ALA A 242 4.56 -0.43 -3.58
C ALA A 242 3.66 -0.91 -2.44
N ALA A 243 2.38 -1.20 -2.72
CA ALA A 243 1.44 -1.72 -1.73
C ALA A 243 1.94 -3.01 -1.09
N MET A 244 2.38 -3.99 -1.91
CA MET A 244 2.88 -5.26 -1.40
C MET A 244 4.18 -5.07 -0.61
N ALA A 245 5.08 -4.18 -1.07
CA ALA A 245 6.30 -3.85 -0.36
C ALA A 245 6.03 -3.21 1.01
N GLU A 246 5.01 -2.36 1.11
CA GLU A 246 4.62 -1.73 2.38
C GLU A 246 4.10 -2.78 3.36
N ARG A 247 3.28 -3.71 2.88
CA ARG A 247 2.77 -4.84 3.67
C ARG A 247 3.85 -5.83 4.12
N LEU A 248 4.93 -5.94 3.35
CA LEU A 248 6.11 -6.73 3.67
C LEU A 248 7.15 -5.96 4.52
N GLY A 249 6.93 -4.66 4.78
CA GLY A 249 7.85 -3.80 5.53
C GLY A 249 9.11 -3.37 4.78
N ILE A 250 9.17 -3.54 3.45
CA ILE A 250 10.35 -3.31 2.61
C ILE A 250 10.20 -2.12 1.64
N LEU A 251 9.12 -1.33 1.77
CA LEU A 251 8.90 -0.16 0.90
C LEU A 251 9.81 1.01 1.24
N HIS A 252 10.11 1.22 2.52
CA HIS A 252 10.89 2.36 2.98
C HIS A 252 12.23 1.92 3.54
N LYS A 253 13.23 2.82 3.47
CA LYS A 253 14.48 2.62 4.19
C LYS A 253 14.22 2.54 5.70
N PRO A 254 14.92 1.67 6.43
CA PRO A 254 14.83 1.66 7.89
C PRO A 254 15.23 3.03 8.44
N HIS A 255 14.41 3.58 9.32
CA HIS A 255 14.70 4.84 9.99
C HIS A 255 15.86 4.61 10.96
N GLU A 256 17.03 5.22 10.73
CA GLU A 256 18.06 5.28 11.77
C GLU A 256 17.43 6.01 12.97
N PRO A 257 17.30 5.36 14.15
CA PRO A 257 16.89 6.11 15.33
C PRO A 257 17.86 7.27 15.50
N PRO A 258 17.39 8.49 15.82
CA PRO A 258 18.28 9.62 16.00
C PRO A 258 19.33 9.19 17.01
N SER A 259 20.60 9.19 16.59
CA SER A 259 21.71 8.86 17.47
C SER A 259 21.55 9.74 18.69
N THR A 260 21.29 9.16 19.86
CA THR A 260 21.45 9.85 21.13
C THR A 260 22.95 10.10 21.29
N LYS A 261 23.48 11.07 20.54
CA LYS A 261 24.66 11.80 20.96
C LYS A 261 24.18 12.58 22.17
N THR A 262 24.24 11.93 23.33
CA THR A 262 24.28 12.63 24.60
C THR A 262 25.34 13.70 24.45
N ASN A 263 24.91 14.96 24.41
CA ASN A 263 25.78 16.10 24.59
C ASN A 263 26.48 15.89 25.93
N GLY A 264 27.71 15.35 25.88
CA GLY A 264 28.61 15.30 27.02
C GLY A 264 28.98 16.73 27.36
N THR A 265 28.35 17.24 28.40
CA THR A 265 28.79 18.41 29.15
C THR A 265 30.24 18.22 29.60
N ALA A 266 31.00 19.32 29.53
CA ALA A 266 32.39 19.43 29.97
C ALA A 266 32.58 19.22 31.49
N GLY A 267 33.82 18.85 31.86
CA GLY A 267 34.34 18.63 33.24
C GLY A 267 34.26 17.16 33.67
N ASP A 268 35.30 16.45 34.12
CA ASP A 268 36.57 16.85 34.74
C ASP A 268 37.71 15.84 34.48
N ALA A 269 38.94 16.26 34.77
CA ALA A 269 40.21 15.57 34.57
C ALA A 269 40.53 14.46 35.60
N ASP A 270 41.21 13.41 35.12
CA ASP A 270 42.34 12.63 35.70
C ASP A 270 42.30 11.24 35.02
N GLY A 271 43.38 10.63 34.52
CA GLY A 271 44.75 10.63 34.97
C GLY A 271 45.21 9.16 35.01
N ASP A 272 45.71 8.70 33.86
CA ASP A 272 46.73 7.66 33.65
C ASP A 272 46.63 6.25 34.31
N ILE A 273 46.88 5.21 33.49
CA ILE A 273 47.92 4.17 33.66
C ILE A 273 47.55 2.91 32.87
N SER A 274 48.42 2.59 31.91
CA SER A 274 48.53 1.28 31.26
C SER A 274 49.38 0.34 32.11
N LEU A 275 48.94 -0.90 32.35
CA LEU A 275 49.85 -2.02 32.65
C LEU A 275 49.30 -3.35 32.11
N ASN A 276 50.04 -3.93 31.16
CA ASN A 276 50.05 -5.35 30.82
C ASN A 276 50.84 -6.12 31.89
N ALA A 277 50.35 -7.28 32.32
CA ALA A 277 51.17 -8.46 32.63
C ALA A 277 50.28 -9.70 32.80
N GLU A 278 50.81 -10.83 32.34
CA GLU A 278 50.15 -12.10 32.09
C GLU A 278 50.02 -13.03 33.31
N GLN A 279 49.27 -14.12 33.09
CA GLN A 279 49.26 -15.42 33.79
C GLN A 279 48.41 -15.57 35.06
N SER A 280 47.24 -16.22 34.94
CA SER A 280 47.16 -17.68 35.12
C SER A 280 45.72 -18.23 35.05
N LEU A 281 45.57 -19.29 34.23
CA LEU A 281 44.81 -20.52 34.43
C LEU A 281 43.27 -20.49 34.67
N ALA A 282 42.59 -20.95 33.62
CA ALA A 282 41.54 -21.98 33.62
C ALA A 282 40.09 -21.64 34.03
N GLU A 283 39.22 -21.89 33.05
CA GLU A 283 37.84 -22.39 33.17
C GLU A 283 36.77 -21.47 33.74
N ASN A 284 36.08 -20.77 32.83
CA ASN A 284 34.65 -21.01 32.60
C ASN A 284 34.18 -20.28 31.33
N GLY A 285 33.87 -21.06 30.29
CA GLY A 285 33.22 -20.56 29.09
C GLY A 285 31.80 -20.09 29.40
N SER A 286 31.62 -18.80 29.62
CA SER A 286 30.30 -18.18 29.58
C SER A 286 30.05 -17.61 28.19
N HIS A 287 29.06 -18.18 27.53
CA HIS A 287 28.50 -17.67 26.29
C HIS A 287 28.07 -16.20 26.47
N HIS A 288 28.82 -15.26 25.90
CA HIS A 288 28.24 -13.97 25.54
C HIS A 288 27.21 -14.22 24.43
N LYS A 289 25.97 -14.53 24.83
CA LYS A 289 24.81 -14.32 23.98
C LYS A 289 24.82 -12.83 23.63
N ALA A 290 25.16 -12.52 22.39
CA ALA A 290 24.81 -11.26 21.79
C ALA A 290 23.33 -11.00 22.13
N THR A 291 23.08 -9.99 22.94
CA THR A 291 21.73 -9.50 23.20
C THR A 291 21.19 -9.03 21.86
N LEU A 292 20.46 -9.91 21.17
CA LEU A 292 19.57 -9.55 20.07
C LEU A 292 18.74 -8.38 20.58
N GLU A 293 19.00 -7.19 20.03
CA GLU A 293 18.13 -6.04 20.21
C GLU A 293 16.72 -6.53 19.87
N ARG A 294 15.87 -6.62 20.90
CA ARG A 294 14.48 -7.03 20.69
C ARG A 294 13.83 -5.91 19.89
N SER A 295 13.65 -6.13 18.59
CA SER A 295 12.86 -5.20 17.77
C SER A 295 11.51 -5.02 18.46
N HIS A 296 11.05 -3.78 18.55
CA HIS A 296 9.74 -3.49 19.12
C HIS A 296 8.69 -4.32 18.37
N ARG A 297 7.69 -4.88 19.09
CA ARG A 297 6.63 -5.71 18.47
C ARG A 297 5.90 -4.98 17.34
N ASP A 298 5.85 -3.65 17.40
CA ASP A 298 5.17 -2.81 16.42
C ASP A 298 6.03 -2.50 15.18
N PHE A 299 7.35 -2.78 15.22
CA PHE A 299 8.29 -2.54 14.12
C PHE A 299 9.19 -3.77 13.90
N PRO A 300 8.62 -4.91 13.45
CA PRO A 300 9.41 -6.09 13.13
C PRO A 300 10.39 -5.79 12.00
N ILE A 301 11.63 -6.26 12.14
CA ILE A 301 12.61 -6.18 11.06
C ILE A 301 12.14 -7.14 9.96
N PRO A 302 11.95 -6.67 8.71
CA PRO A 302 11.53 -7.54 7.62
C PRO A 302 12.49 -8.72 7.45
N ALA A 303 11.95 -9.93 7.32
CA ALA A 303 12.77 -11.09 7.05
C ALA A 303 13.58 -10.93 5.74
N PRO A 304 14.83 -11.44 5.70
CA PRO A 304 15.63 -11.45 4.48
C PRO A 304 14.98 -12.29 3.37
N THR A 305 14.03 -13.16 3.72
CA THR A 305 13.32 -14.03 2.78
C THR A 305 12.18 -13.34 2.04
N ASN A 306 11.64 -12.21 2.55
CA ASN A 306 10.52 -11.50 1.96
C ASN A 306 10.92 -11.01 0.56
N THR A 307 10.27 -11.45 -0.51
CA THR A 307 10.65 -10.99 -1.86
C THR A 307 9.43 -10.78 -2.73
N ILE A 308 9.52 -9.80 -3.61
CA ILE A 308 8.52 -9.56 -4.66
C ILE A 308 9.16 -9.95 -5.99
N THR A 309 8.66 -11.03 -6.59
CA THR A 309 8.99 -11.36 -7.98
C THR A 309 7.99 -10.65 -8.89
N LEU A 310 8.48 -9.73 -9.72
CA LEU A 310 7.65 -8.92 -10.62
C LEU A 310 7.75 -9.44 -12.05
N LEU A 311 6.67 -10.04 -12.54
CA LEU A 311 6.48 -10.47 -13.91
C LEU A 311 6.05 -9.28 -14.78
N HIS A 312 6.74 -9.06 -15.90
CA HIS A 312 6.44 -7.95 -16.81
C HIS A 312 6.59 -8.33 -18.30
N PRO A 313 5.83 -7.69 -19.22
CA PRO A 313 5.88 -7.99 -20.66
C PRO A 313 7.03 -7.28 -21.40
N ALA A 314 7.53 -6.16 -20.88
CA ALA A 314 8.54 -5.35 -21.54
C ALA A 314 9.98 -5.82 -21.24
N VAL A 315 10.98 -5.19 -21.87
CA VAL A 315 12.42 -5.44 -21.58
C VAL A 315 12.78 -5.05 -20.15
N GLN A 316 12.15 -3.98 -19.63
CA GLN A 316 12.31 -3.52 -18.26
C GLN A 316 10.92 -3.33 -17.63
N PRO A 317 10.77 -3.57 -16.32
CA PRO A 317 9.51 -3.34 -15.63
C PRO A 317 9.23 -1.84 -15.51
N ASN A 318 7.96 -1.44 -15.66
CA ASN A 318 7.54 -0.08 -15.34
C ASN A 318 7.21 0.01 -13.84
N ILE A 319 8.18 0.48 -13.05
CA ILE A 319 8.06 0.71 -11.60
C ILE A 319 8.31 2.19 -11.24
N SER A 320 7.95 3.08 -12.17
CA SER A 320 8.22 4.51 -12.10
C SER A 320 7.56 5.25 -10.92
N LEU A 321 6.54 4.66 -10.30
CA LEU A 321 5.86 5.22 -9.12
C LEU A 321 6.65 5.00 -7.84
N LEU A 322 7.57 4.02 -7.79
CA LEU A 322 8.38 3.75 -6.60
C LEU A 322 9.30 4.92 -6.20
N LYS A 323 9.57 5.84 -7.14
CA LYS A 323 10.33 7.06 -6.85
C LYS A 323 9.66 7.93 -5.77
N TYR A 324 8.34 7.88 -5.66
CA TYR A 324 7.60 8.61 -4.62
C TYR A 324 7.90 8.07 -3.22
N PHE A 325 8.34 6.81 -3.14
CA PHE A 325 8.70 6.12 -1.90
C PHE A 325 10.21 5.99 -1.69
N GLY A 326 11.02 6.67 -2.51
CA GLY A 326 12.48 6.72 -2.36
C GLY A 326 13.28 5.68 -3.15
N TYR A 327 12.64 4.97 -4.09
CA TYR A 327 13.32 4.00 -4.95
C TYR A 327 13.17 4.36 -6.44
N ASP A 328 14.27 4.82 -7.05
CA ASP A 328 14.33 5.07 -8.50
C ASP A 328 14.99 3.88 -9.22
N ALA A 329 14.26 3.25 -10.14
CA ALA A 329 14.76 2.12 -10.91
C ALA A 329 15.90 2.48 -11.88
N ASN A 330 16.00 3.74 -12.30
CA ASN A 330 17.08 4.20 -13.18
C ASN A 330 18.38 4.44 -12.41
N THR A 331 18.25 4.85 -11.15
CA THR A 331 19.37 5.12 -10.23
C THR A 331 19.12 4.38 -8.91
N PRO A 332 19.16 3.03 -8.92
CA PRO A 332 18.77 2.24 -7.77
C PRO A 332 19.74 2.45 -6.62
N ASP A 333 19.18 2.81 -5.46
CA ASP A 333 19.93 3.00 -4.23
C ASP A 333 20.23 1.63 -3.59
N PRO A 334 21.51 1.24 -3.42
CA PRO A 334 21.87 -0.05 -2.85
C PRO A 334 21.37 -0.27 -1.42
N ASP A 335 21.16 0.81 -0.66
CA ASP A 335 20.73 0.76 0.74
C ASP A 335 19.20 0.66 0.87
N HIS A 336 18.46 0.86 -0.23
CA HIS A 336 17.02 0.71 -0.24
C HIS A 336 16.63 -0.78 -0.26
N PRO A 337 15.73 -1.27 0.63
CA PRO A 337 15.40 -2.70 0.71
C PRO A 337 14.95 -3.30 -0.64
N LEU A 338 14.14 -2.57 -1.42
CA LEU A 338 13.74 -3.00 -2.76
C LEU A 338 14.90 -3.36 -3.70
N HIS A 339 16.12 -2.85 -3.52
CA HIS A 339 17.26 -3.20 -4.37
C HIS A 339 17.58 -4.72 -4.36
N THR A 340 17.42 -5.35 -3.20
CA THR A 340 17.64 -6.79 -2.98
C THR A 340 16.34 -7.60 -3.00
N HIS A 341 15.25 -7.03 -2.49
CA HIS A 341 13.98 -7.73 -2.30
C HIS A 341 13.06 -7.71 -3.55
N LEU A 342 13.28 -6.80 -4.50
CA LEU A 342 12.55 -6.75 -5.77
C LEU A 342 13.29 -7.53 -6.88
N LYS A 343 12.62 -8.55 -7.42
CA LYS A 343 13.16 -9.48 -8.42
C LYS A 343 12.35 -9.37 -9.71
N PRO A 344 12.72 -8.46 -10.64
CA PRO A 344 12.03 -8.35 -11.91
C PRO A 344 12.35 -9.54 -12.82
N LEU A 345 11.34 -10.00 -13.56
CA LEU A 345 11.40 -11.14 -14.46
C LEU A 345 10.48 -10.87 -15.66
N SER A 346 10.97 -11.06 -16.89
CA SER A 346 10.13 -10.97 -18.08
C SER A 346 9.37 -12.27 -18.37
N TYR A 347 8.25 -12.21 -19.10
CA TYR A 347 7.58 -13.43 -19.56
C TYR A 347 8.50 -14.33 -20.40
N LEU A 348 9.37 -13.75 -21.23
CA LEU A 348 10.37 -14.51 -21.99
C LEU A 348 11.29 -15.29 -21.05
N GLN A 349 11.80 -14.64 -20.01
CA GLN A 349 12.68 -15.28 -19.02
C GLN A 349 11.98 -16.39 -18.23
N LEU A 350 10.69 -16.25 -17.96
CA LEU A 350 9.91 -17.27 -17.26
C LEU A 350 9.63 -18.49 -18.14
N LEU A 351 9.16 -18.25 -19.37
CA LEU A 351 8.65 -19.29 -20.26
C LEU A 351 9.78 -19.98 -21.04
N GLU A 352 10.70 -19.20 -21.60
CA GLU A 352 11.81 -19.68 -22.43
C GLU A 352 13.15 -19.01 -22.05
N PRO A 353 13.70 -19.30 -20.85
CA PRO A 353 14.89 -18.60 -20.38
C PRO A 353 16.11 -18.74 -21.31
N THR A 354 16.26 -19.88 -21.99
CA THR A 354 17.37 -20.14 -22.92
C THR A 354 17.36 -19.23 -24.14
N SER A 355 16.21 -18.64 -24.48
CA SER A 355 16.06 -17.68 -25.57
C SER A 355 16.57 -16.28 -25.18
N ASP A 356 16.64 -15.96 -23.88
CA ASP A 356 17.18 -14.70 -23.38
C ASP A 356 18.73 -14.73 -23.32
N PRO A 357 19.44 -13.82 -24.03
CA PRO A 357 20.90 -13.76 -23.96
C PRO A 357 21.45 -13.45 -22.55
N THR A 358 20.67 -12.85 -21.65
CA THR A 358 21.09 -12.55 -20.28
C THR A 358 21.11 -13.76 -19.36
N TYR A 359 20.38 -14.83 -19.72
CA TYR A 359 20.36 -16.09 -18.99
C TYR A 359 21.49 -17.05 -19.42
N LYS A 360 22.06 -16.84 -20.61
CA LYS A 360 23.20 -17.62 -21.12
C LYS A 360 24.48 -17.29 -20.36
N GLU A 361 25.15 -18.33 -19.86
CA GLU A 361 26.38 -18.20 -19.08
C GLU A 361 27.50 -17.54 -19.90
N PRO A 362 28.07 -16.41 -19.44
CA PRO A 362 29.26 -15.84 -20.04
C PRO A 362 30.47 -16.77 -19.90
N GLU A 363 31.40 -16.68 -20.84
CA GLU A 363 32.68 -17.39 -20.77
C GLU A 363 33.37 -17.15 -19.42
N SER A 364 33.76 -18.26 -18.77
CA SER A 364 34.46 -18.23 -17.49
C SER A 364 35.96 -18.16 -17.71
N VAL A 365 36.58 -17.09 -17.23
CA VAL A 365 38.02 -16.84 -17.36
C VAL A 365 38.71 -17.10 -16.02
N PRO A 366 39.84 -17.83 -15.98
CA PRO A 366 40.56 -18.12 -14.74
C PRO A 366 41.10 -16.84 -14.08
N GLU A 367 41.20 -16.86 -12.76
CA GLU A 367 41.59 -15.70 -11.94
C GLU A 367 43.01 -15.20 -12.23
N SER A 368 43.90 -16.12 -12.60
CA SER A 368 45.26 -15.82 -13.05
C SER A 368 45.30 -14.90 -14.27
N GLU A 369 44.37 -15.08 -15.21
CA GLU A 369 44.27 -14.25 -16.41
C GLU A 369 43.52 -12.94 -16.14
N LEU A 370 42.48 -12.98 -15.30
CA LEU A 370 41.72 -11.77 -14.91
C LEU A 370 42.58 -10.74 -14.17
N THR A 371 43.57 -11.20 -13.42
CA THR A 371 44.50 -10.33 -12.68
C THR A 371 45.42 -9.56 -13.64
N GLN A 372 45.74 -10.14 -14.79
CA GLN A 372 46.57 -9.52 -15.84
C GLN A 372 45.79 -8.51 -16.69
N TRP A 373 44.45 -8.53 -16.65
CA TRP A 373 43.63 -7.62 -17.43
C TRP A 373 43.61 -6.20 -16.87
N LYS A 374 43.57 -5.21 -17.76
CA LYS A 374 43.34 -3.80 -17.39
C LYS A 374 42.01 -3.65 -16.64
N SER A 375 41.96 -2.71 -15.69
CA SER A 375 40.80 -2.45 -14.82
C SER A 375 39.46 -2.35 -15.58
N GLY A 376 39.43 -1.66 -16.73
CA GLY A 376 38.21 -1.54 -17.55
C GLY A 376 37.70 -2.86 -18.14
N LYS A 377 38.60 -3.72 -18.66
CA LYS A 377 38.24 -5.05 -19.20
C LYS A 377 37.75 -5.96 -18.08
N ARG A 378 38.46 -5.96 -16.94
CA ARG A 378 38.10 -6.70 -15.72
C ARG A 378 36.75 -6.26 -15.16
N GLY A 379 36.48 -4.95 -15.11
CA GLY A 379 35.20 -4.40 -14.65
C GLY A 379 34.03 -4.82 -15.55
N THR A 380 34.23 -4.85 -16.87
CA THR A 380 33.19 -5.30 -17.82
C THR A 380 32.88 -6.79 -17.71
N TYR A 381 33.91 -7.63 -17.48
CA TYR A 381 33.73 -9.04 -17.19
C TYR A 381 32.85 -9.27 -15.95
N TRP A 382 33.22 -8.66 -14.81
CA TRP A 382 32.44 -8.80 -13.57
C TRP A 382 31.04 -8.19 -13.65
N ARG A 383 30.82 -7.15 -14.47
CA ARG A 383 29.48 -6.62 -14.73
C ARG A 383 28.62 -7.62 -15.52
N LYS A 384 29.20 -8.29 -16.52
CA LYS A 384 28.52 -9.31 -17.32
C LYS A 384 28.18 -10.54 -16.46
N ARG A 385 29.11 -11.02 -15.64
CA ARG A 385 28.87 -12.14 -14.71
C ARG A 385 27.81 -11.83 -13.66
N ARG A 386 27.90 -10.70 -12.94
CA ARG A 386 26.89 -10.31 -11.95
C ARG A 386 25.49 -10.17 -12.55
N ARG A 387 25.39 -9.64 -13.78
CA ARG A 387 24.11 -9.54 -14.49
C ARG A 387 23.53 -10.93 -14.80
N TRP A 388 24.36 -11.83 -15.30
CA TRP A 388 23.97 -13.20 -15.59
C TRP A 388 23.59 -13.96 -14.31
N GLU A 389 24.42 -13.92 -13.26
CA GLU A 389 24.16 -14.55 -11.96
C GLU A 389 22.83 -14.07 -11.36
N ARG A 390 22.58 -12.75 -11.39
CA ARG A 390 21.29 -12.18 -10.94
C ARG A 390 20.12 -12.69 -11.79
N CYS A 391 20.23 -12.67 -13.12
CA CYS A 391 19.17 -13.15 -14.01
C CYS A 391 18.88 -14.64 -13.78
N LYS A 392 19.93 -15.48 -13.82
CA LYS A 392 19.84 -16.92 -13.59
C LYS A 392 19.22 -17.24 -12.23
N SER A 393 19.68 -16.60 -11.16
CA SER A 393 19.13 -16.77 -9.82
C SER A 393 17.64 -16.41 -9.76
N ILE A 394 17.21 -15.29 -10.35
CA ILE A 394 15.80 -14.88 -10.36
C ILE A 394 14.94 -15.86 -11.14
N VAL A 395 15.39 -16.30 -12.32
CA VAL A 395 14.68 -17.28 -13.15
C VAL A 395 14.54 -18.61 -12.44
N ASP A 396 15.65 -19.19 -11.98
CA ASP A 396 15.68 -20.53 -11.37
C ASP A 396 14.82 -20.58 -10.09
N GLU A 397 14.94 -19.56 -9.24
CA GLU A 397 14.14 -19.44 -8.01
C GLU A 397 12.65 -19.19 -8.29
N THR A 398 12.33 -18.52 -9.40
CA THR A 398 10.92 -18.32 -9.80
C THR A 398 10.32 -19.61 -10.35
N ARG A 399 11.06 -20.36 -11.18
CA ARG A 399 10.61 -21.65 -11.73
C ARG A 399 10.56 -22.76 -10.69
N GLU A 400 11.33 -22.66 -9.61
CA GLU A 400 11.16 -23.53 -8.43
C GLU A 400 9.75 -23.40 -7.82
N GLY A 401 9.13 -22.22 -7.94
CA GLY A 401 7.81 -21.93 -7.41
C GLY A 401 7.82 -21.75 -5.89
N GLY A 402 6.69 -22.07 -5.25
CA GLY A 402 6.52 -21.95 -3.81
C GLY A 402 6.08 -20.56 -3.32
N PHE A 403 5.51 -19.73 -4.21
CA PHE A 403 5.00 -18.40 -3.85
C PHE A 403 3.79 -18.50 -2.93
N GLU A 404 3.68 -17.57 -1.96
CA GLU A 404 2.57 -17.53 -1.02
C GLU A 404 1.31 -16.92 -1.62
N ALA A 405 1.50 -15.97 -2.52
CA ALA A 405 0.41 -15.34 -3.25
C ALA A 405 0.83 -14.97 -4.68
N LEU A 406 -0.15 -15.05 -5.58
CA LEU A 406 -0.12 -14.48 -6.92
C LEU A 406 -1.07 -13.29 -6.96
N ILE A 407 -0.55 -12.11 -7.32
CA ILE A 407 -1.34 -10.90 -7.47
C ILE A 407 -1.19 -10.35 -8.88
N ILE A 408 -2.29 -10.13 -9.60
CA ILE A 408 -2.28 -9.69 -10.99
C ILE A 408 -3.07 -8.39 -11.11
N ALA A 409 -2.44 -7.36 -11.66
CA ALA A 409 -3.05 -6.13 -12.17
C ALA A 409 -2.36 -5.78 -13.48
N SER A 410 -2.86 -6.33 -14.59
CA SER A 410 -2.28 -6.21 -15.93
C SER A 410 -3.39 -5.95 -16.95
N ASN A 411 -3.06 -5.27 -18.05
CA ASN A 411 -3.95 -5.11 -19.19
C ASN A 411 -3.93 -6.32 -20.14
N MET A 412 -3.01 -7.28 -19.93
CA MET A 412 -3.03 -8.55 -20.65
C MET A 412 -4.24 -9.38 -20.22
N ASP A 413 -4.74 -10.21 -21.13
CA ASP A 413 -5.80 -11.16 -20.82
C ASP A 413 -5.33 -12.12 -19.69
N PRO A 414 -5.99 -12.13 -18.51
CA PRO A 414 -5.60 -12.99 -17.41
C PRO A 414 -5.56 -14.47 -17.79
N ILE A 415 -6.42 -14.92 -18.72
CA ILE A 415 -6.47 -16.33 -19.13
C ILE A 415 -5.14 -16.79 -19.73
N SER A 416 -4.39 -15.88 -20.39
CA SER A 416 -3.04 -16.17 -20.90
C SER A 416 -1.97 -16.26 -19.81
N ILE A 417 -2.17 -15.60 -18.67
CA ILE A 417 -1.20 -15.51 -17.56
C ILE A 417 -1.34 -16.71 -16.61
N LEU A 418 -2.58 -17.13 -16.33
CA LEU A 418 -2.90 -18.12 -15.31
C LEU A 418 -2.21 -19.49 -15.48
N PRO A 419 -2.13 -20.08 -16.70
CA PRO A 419 -1.52 -21.39 -16.89
C PRO A 419 -0.05 -21.43 -16.47
N HIS A 420 0.64 -20.30 -16.56
CA HIS A 420 2.08 -20.18 -16.29
C HIS A 420 2.39 -19.74 -14.85
N THR A 421 1.40 -19.16 -14.15
CA THR A 421 1.61 -18.54 -12.83
C THR A 421 0.95 -19.31 -11.69
N ILE A 422 -0.25 -19.89 -11.89
CA ILE A 422 -0.94 -20.70 -10.87
C ILE A 422 -0.10 -21.89 -10.39
N PRO A 423 0.64 -22.62 -11.25
CA PRO A 423 1.48 -23.73 -10.79
C PRO A 423 2.64 -23.30 -9.87
N LEU A 424 3.08 -22.05 -9.96
CA LEU A 424 4.19 -21.51 -9.15
C LEU A 424 3.74 -21.17 -7.72
N VAL A 425 2.43 -21.02 -7.48
CA VAL A 425 1.86 -20.76 -6.17
C VAL A 425 1.80 -22.05 -5.35
N ARG A 426 2.20 -21.99 -4.08
CA ARG A 426 2.15 -23.14 -3.17
C ARG A 426 0.72 -23.57 -2.89
N GLY A 427 0.54 -24.82 -2.46
CA GLY A 427 -0.75 -25.28 -1.90
C GLY A 427 -1.18 -24.40 -0.71
N GLY A 428 -2.45 -23.99 -0.70
CA GLY A 428 -3.03 -23.04 0.26
C GLY A 428 -2.72 -21.57 -0.04
N GLY A 429 -1.87 -21.27 -1.03
CA GLY A 429 -1.54 -19.92 -1.44
C GLY A 429 -2.72 -19.14 -1.99
N HIS A 430 -2.58 -17.81 -2.00
CA HIS A 430 -3.63 -16.89 -2.39
C HIS A 430 -3.51 -16.49 -3.86
N ILE A 431 -4.64 -16.33 -4.53
CA ILE A 431 -4.67 -15.76 -5.88
C ILE A 431 -5.61 -14.57 -5.86
N VAL A 432 -5.12 -13.43 -6.33
CA VAL A 432 -5.86 -12.18 -6.37
C VAL A 432 -5.65 -11.53 -7.73
N ILE A 433 -6.73 -11.27 -8.45
CA ILE A 433 -6.67 -10.69 -9.81
C ILE A 433 -7.56 -9.46 -9.81
N TYR A 434 -6.99 -8.33 -10.16
CA TYR A 434 -7.68 -7.07 -10.32
C TYR A 434 -8.05 -6.84 -11.79
N SER A 435 -9.24 -6.28 -12.02
CA SER A 435 -9.61 -5.71 -13.32
C SER A 435 -10.50 -4.47 -13.10
N PRO A 436 -10.37 -3.42 -13.93
CA PRO A 436 -11.26 -2.26 -13.85
C PRO A 436 -12.71 -2.62 -14.24
N THR A 437 -12.89 -3.65 -15.08
CA THR A 437 -14.21 -4.12 -15.50
C THR A 437 -14.44 -5.56 -15.06
N VAL A 438 -15.69 -6.00 -15.08
CA VAL A 438 -16.08 -7.27 -14.46
C VAL A 438 -15.93 -8.46 -15.41
N GLU A 439 -16.01 -8.22 -16.72
CA GLU A 439 -16.12 -9.22 -17.77
C GLU A 439 -14.90 -10.18 -17.81
N PRO A 440 -13.64 -9.70 -17.74
CA PRO A 440 -12.49 -10.61 -17.73
C PRO A 440 -12.52 -11.55 -16.52
N LEU A 441 -12.98 -11.05 -15.37
CA LEU A 441 -13.05 -11.85 -14.15
C LEU A 441 -14.21 -12.84 -14.18
N VAL A 442 -15.32 -12.52 -14.83
CA VAL A 442 -16.43 -13.47 -15.05
C VAL A 442 -15.98 -14.63 -15.94
N GLN A 443 -15.16 -14.37 -16.96
CA GLN A 443 -14.58 -15.44 -17.78
C GLN A 443 -13.69 -16.36 -16.94
N ILE A 444 -12.86 -15.80 -16.05
CA ILE A 444 -12.06 -16.60 -15.12
C ILE A 444 -12.95 -17.40 -14.16
N MET A 445 -14.03 -16.82 -13.64
CA MET A 445 -15.00 -17.53 -12.79
C MET A 445 -15.58 -18.76 -13.51
N ASP A 446 -15.91 -18.62 -14.80
CA ASP A 446 -16.40 -19.73 -15.62
C ASP A 446 -15.34 -20.82 -15.81
N LEU A 447 -14.06 -20.46 -16.04
CA LEU A 447 -12.95 -21.42 -16.15
C LEU A 447 -12.86 -22.35 -14.93
N PHE A 448 -13.17 -21.85 -13.74
CA PHE A 448 -13.14 -22.63 -12.49
C PHE A 448 -14.53 -23.06 -12.00
N SER A 449 -15.54 -23.01 -12.87
CA SER A 449 -16.91 -23.41 -12.54
C SER A 449 -17.02 -24.89 -12.21
N LYS A 450 -18.09 -25.24 -11.50
CA LYS A 450 -18.40 -26.63 -11.14
C LYS A 450 -18.56 -27.50 -12.39
N ASP A 451 -19.19 -26.97 -13.43
CA ASP A 451 -19.52 -27.72 -14.64
C ASP A 451 -18.27 -27.99 -15.48
N ARG A 452 -17.42 -26.97 -15.71
CA ARG A 452 -16.11 -27.17 -16.36
C ARG A 452 -15.22 -28.12 -15.57
N ARG A 453 -15.21 -28.01 -14.23
CA ARG A 453 -14.46 -28.94 -13.39
C ARG A 453 -14.96 -30.38 -13.54
N ALA A 454 -16.26 -30.60 -13.56
CA ALA A 454 -16.84 -31.93 -13.74
C ALA A 454 -16.50 -32.51 -15.13
N ALA A 455 -16.63 -31.70 -16.20
CA ALA A 455 -16.26 -32.09 -17.55
C ALA A 455 -14.77 -32.46 -17.63
N TYR A 456 -13.88 -31.62 -17.05
CA TYR A 456 -12.45 -31.89 -17.00
C TYR A 456 -12.13 -33.22 -16.28
N ILE A 457 -12.78 -33.50 -15.15
CA ILE A 457 -12.61 -34.76 -14.42
C ILE A 457 -13.06 -35.96 -15.28
N GLN A 458 -14.16 -35.84 -16.03
CA GLN A 458 -14.61 -36.92 -16.92
C GLN A 458 -13.62 -37.19 -18.04
N HIS A 459 -13.08 -36.15 -18.67
CA HIS A 459 -12.04 -36.30 -19.69
C HIS A 459 -10.76 -36.92 -19.13
N ALA A 460 -10.31 -36.48 -17.95
CA ALA A 460 -9.16 -37.04 -17.26
C ALA A 460 -9.39 -38.52 -16.88
N ALA A 461 -10.59 -38.89 -16.43
CA ALA A 461 -10.94 -40.27 -16.09
C ALA A 461 -10.98 -41.20 -17.32
N ARG A 462 -11.26 -40.66 -18.51
CA ARG A 462 -11.19 -41.39 -19.78
C ARG A 462 -9.76 -41.54 -20.31
N GLY A 463 -8.75 -41.00 -19.63
CA GLY A 463 -7.37 -40.98 -20.09
C GLY A 463 -7.15 -40.13 -21.34
N THR A 464 -8.03 -39.16 -21.61
CA THR A 464 -7.86 -38.26 -22.75
C THR A 464 -6.64 -37.36 -22.53
N ASP A 465 -5.88 -37.08 -23.59
CA ASP A 465 -4.75 -36.16 -23.52
C ASP A 465 -5.24 -34.71 -23.41
N MET A 466 -5.05 -34.11 -22.23
CA MET A 466 -5.45 -32.74 -21.91
C MET A 466 -4.61 -31.67 -22.64
N THR A 467 -3.56 -32.08 -23.35
CA THR A 467 -2.67 -31.16 -24.07
C THR A 467 -3.06 -30.93 -25.53
N THR A 468 -4.10 -31.62 -26.01
CA THR A 468 -4.63 -31.42 -27.36
C THR A 468 -5.13 -29.97 -27.56
N PRO A 469 -4.96 -29.39 -28.76
CA PRO A 469 -5.36 -28.00 -29.02
C PRO A 469 -6.84 -27.71 -28.73
N GLU A 470 -7.73 -28.63 -29.08
CA GLU A 470 -9.18 -28.54 -28.85
C GLU A 470 -9.48 -28.45 -27.35
N LEU A 471 -8.93 -29.36 -26.54
CA LEU A 471 -9.14 -29.33 -25.10
C LEU A 471 -8.42 -28.18 -24.39
N ARG A 472 -7.29 -27.69 -24.92
CA ARG A 472 -6.65 -26.47 -24.40
C ARG A 472 -7.47 -25.22 -24.63
N GLN A 473 -8.29 -25.19 -25.68
CA GLN A 473 -9.22 -24.08 -25.92
C GLN A 473 -10.33 -24.06 -24.85
N ASP A 474 -10.87 -25.24 -24.50
CA ASP A 474 -11.92 -25.38 -23.49
C ASP A 474 -11.37 -25.34 -22.05
N PHE A 475 -10.15 -25.82 -21.84
CA PHE A 475 -9.48 -25.92 -20.53
C PHE A 475 -8.06 -25.35 -20.63
N PRO A 476 -7.92 -24.02 -20.80
CA PRO A 476 -6.60 -23.39 -20.88
C PRO A 476 -5.79 -23.58 -19.58
N VAL A 477 -6.48 -23.80 -18.46
CA VAL A 477 -5.90 -24.09 -17.15
C VAL A 477 -6.70 -25.20 -16.46
N ASP A 478 -6.03 -26.04 -15.65
CA ASP A 478 -6.72 -27.11 -14.90
C ASP A 478 -7.71 -26.50 -13.89
N PRO A 479 -9.03 -26.72 -14.06
CA PRO A 479 -10.07 -26.10 -13.25
C PRO A 479 -10.13 -26.64 -11.81
N ARG A 480 -9.35 -27.68 -11.48
CA ARG A 480 -9.23 -28.25 -10.14
C ARG A 480 -8.21 -27.51 -9.28
N LEU A 481 -7.36 -26.67 -9.86
CA LEU A 481 -6.25 -26.02 -9.14
C LEU A 481 -6.72 -24.96 -8.13
N LEU A 482 -7.94 -24.42 -8.28
CA LEU A 482 -8.46 -23.36 -7.43
C LEU A 482 -9.67 -23.79 -6.61
N LEU A 483 -9.75 -23.29 -5.39
CA LEU A 483 -10.89 -23.47 -4.49
C LEU A 483 -11.55 -22.12 -4.23
N ALA A 484 -12.89 -22.13 -4.20
CA ALA A 484 -13.75 -20.99 -3.90
C ALA A 484 -13.40 -19.72 -4.72
N PRO A 485 -13.38 -19.81 -6.07
CA PRO A 485 -13.29 -18.62 -6.90
C PRO A 485 -14.42 -17.65 -6.51
N THR A 486 -14.06 -16.43 -6.14
CA THR A 486 -14.99 -15.42 -5.62
C THR A 486 -14.72 -14.09 -6.29
N LEU A 487 -15.76 -13.50 -6.86
CA LEU A 487 -15.74 -12.17 -7.45
C LEU A 487 -16.28 -11.15 -6.44
N GLN A 488 -15.51 -10.11 -6.16
CA GLN A 488 -15.83 -9.09 -5.16
C GLN A 488 -15.55 -7.70 -5.70
N THR A 489 -16.17 -6.72 -5.04
CA THR A 489 -16.04 -5.32 -5.37
C THR A 489 -16.29 -4.49 -4.11
N SER A 490 -15.57 -3.38 -3.95
CA SER A 490 -15.72 -2.47 -2.81
C SER A 490 -15.95 -1.06 -3.29
N ARG A 491 -16.78 -0.29 -2.60
CA ARG A 491 -17.14 1.08 -2.97
C ARG A 491 -17.07 1.97 -1.73
N ALA A 492 -16.37 3.08 -1.85
CA ALA A 492 -16.38 4.12 -0.83
C ALA A 492 -17.40 5.22 -1.18
N ARG A 493 -18.21 5.63 -0.20
CA ARG A 493 -19.07 6.82 -0.32
C ARG A 493 -18.67 7.82 0.74
N GLU A 494 -18.16 8.96 0.31
CA GLU A 494 -17.77 10.05 1.19
C GLU A 494 -19.00 10.77 1.77
N TRP A 495 -18.85 11.24 3.00
CA TRP A 495 -19.90 11.96 3.73
C TRP A 495 -19.40 13.34 4.16
N GLN A 496 -20.25 14.35 3.97
CA GLN A 496 -20.11 15.60 4.71
C GLN A 496 -20.64 15.35 6.11
N VAL A 497 -19.80 15.59 7.12
CA VAL A 497 -20.16 15.43 8.54
C VAL A 497 -20.01 16.80 9.21
N LEU A 498 -21.11 17.54 9.24
CA LEU A 498 -21.22 18.85 9.87
C LEU A 498 -22.52 18.92 10.68
N PRO A 499 -22.55 19.62 11.83
CA PRO A 499 -23.77 19.81 12.60
C PRO A 499 -24.91 20.36 11.74
N GLY A 500 -26.08 19.71 11.80
CA GLY A 500 -27.27 20.07 11.01
C GLY A 500 -27.15 19.95 9.48
N ARG A 501 -26.01 19.44 8.97
CA ARG A 501 -25.68 19.38 7.53
C ARG A 501 -25.01 18.06 7.14
N THR A 502 -25.30 16.98 7.85
CA THR A 502 -24.70 15.67 7.57
C THR A 502 -25.43 14.97 6.43
N HIS A 503 -24.73 14.67 5.35
CA HIS A 503 -25.27 13.94 4.20
C HIS A 503 -24.12 13.33 3.36
N PRO A 504 -24.38 12.28 2.57
CA PRO A 504 -23.38 11.79 1.62
C PRO A 504 -23.03 12.88 0.60
N LEU A 505 -21.83 12.86 0.05
CA LEU A 505 -21.54 13.71 -1.11
C LEU A 505 -22.48 13.35 -2.26
N MET A 506 -23.03 14.39 -2.90
CA MET A 506 -24.05 14.23 -3.94
C MET A 506 -23.45 13.77 -5.27
N THR A 507 -22.17 14.08 -5.49
CA THR A 507 -21.41 13.69 -6.66
C THR A 507 -20.07 13.14 -6.22
N SER A 508 -19.69 12.00 -6.77
CA SER A 508 -18.34 11.45 -6.65
C SER A 508 -17.70 11.38 -8.03
N ARG A 509 -16.40 11.08 -8.04
CA ARG A 509 -15.69 10.81 -9.28
C ARG A 509 -16.25 9.54 -9.95
N GLY A 510 -16.67 9.65 -11.20
CA GLY A 510 -17.03 8.50 -12.03
C GLY A 510 -15.81 7.70 -12.48
N GLY A 511 -16.03 6.72 -13.36
CA GLY A 511 -15.00 5.82 -13.85
C GLY A 511 -15.13 4.41 -13.29
N SER A 512 -14.11 3.59 -13.50
CA SER A 512 -14.07 2.24 -12.94
C SER A 512 -13.98 2.32 -11.42
N GLU A 513 -14.71 1.43 -10.77
CA GLU A 513 -14.63 1.21 -9.33
C GLU A 513 -13.77 -0.01 -8.98
N GLY A 514 -13.41 -0.81 -10.00
CA GLY A 514 -12.56 -1.98 -9.87
C GLY A 514 -13.27 -3.21 -9.31
N TYR A 515 -12.87 -4.38 -9.79
CA TYR A 515 -13.31 -5.69 -9.36
C TYR A 515 -12.10 -6.55 -9.00
N VAL A 516 -12.29 -7.47 -8.06
CA VAL A 516 -11.26 -8.38 -7.59
C VAL A 516 -11.78 -9.80 -7.63
N PHE A 517 -11.08 -10.66 -8.34
CA PHE A 517 -11.23 -12.11 -8.27
C PHE A 517 -10.27 -12.65 -7.22
N THR A 518 -10.76 -13.56 -6.38
CA THR A 518 -9.98 -14.19 -5.32
C THR A 518 -10.20 -15.69 -5.33
N ALA A 519 -9.15 -16.47 -5.04
CA ALA A 519 -9.24 -17.91 -4.89
C ALA A 519 -8.08 -18.45 -4.04
N ARG A 520 -8.20 -19.70 -3.61
CA ARG A 520 -7.13 -20.45 -2.95
C ARG A 520 -6.54 -21.50 -3.89
N ARG A 521 -5.22 -21.56 -4.00
CA ARG A 521 -4.53 -22.64 -4.69
C ARG A 521 -4.68 -23.93 -3.91
N VAL A 522 -5.16 -25.00 -4.54
CA VAL A 522 -5.31 -26.33 -3.94
C VAL A 522 -4.61 -27.38 -4.78
N VAL A 523 -3.95 -28.34 -4.15
CA VAL A 523 -3.30 -29.46 -4.86
C VAL A 523 -4.36 -30.54 -5.10
N PRO A 524 -4.73 -30.83 -6.37
CA PRO A 524 -5.67 -31.90 -6.66
C PRO A 524 -5.12 -33.25 -6.18
N LEU A 525 -5.99 -34.10 -5.64
CA LEU A 525 -5.60 -35.44 -5.23
C LEU A 525 -5.40 -36.32 -6.47
N GLU A 526 -4.30 -37.08 -6.51
CA GLU A 526 -4.08 -38.15 -7.48
C GLU A 526 -4.56 -39.47 -6.87
N GLY A 527 -5.54 -40.14 -7.50
CA GLY A 527 -6.05 -41.45 -7.07
C GLY A 527 -7.39 -41.43 -6.31
N SER A 528 -7.82 -42.59 -5.80
CA SER A 528 -9.08 -42.75 -5.08
C SER A 528 -8.99 -42.25 -3.64
N VAL A 529 -9.99 -41.46 -3.22
CA VAL A 529 -10.13 -41.00 -1.83
C VAL A 529 -10.50 -42.18 -0.94
N GLU A 530 -9.52 -42.76 -0.23
CA GLU A 530 -9.83 -43.57 0.94
C GLU A 530 -10.08 -42.63 2.12
N ALA A 531 -11.35 -42.49 2.52
CA ALA A 531 -11.70 -41.83 3.77
C ALA A 531 -11.19 -42.68 4.95
N ARG A 532 -9.92 -42.50 5.33
CA ARG A 532 -9.40 -42.98 6.62
C ARG A 532 -9.97 -42.10 7.73
N GLY A 533 -11.26 -42.23 7.99
CA GLY A 533 -11.81 -41.76 9.25
C GLY A 533 -11.10 -42.50 10.39
N ASN A 534 -10.74 -41.78 11.45
CA ASN A 534 -10.16 -42.35 12.69
C ASN A 534 -11.07 -43.36 13.42
N TYR A 535 -12.16 -43.80 12.80
CA TYR A 535 -13.08 -44.82 13.28
C TYR A 535 -12.48 -46.24 13.30
N ALA A 536 -11.34 -46.48 12.61
CA ALA A 536 -10.65 -47.77 12.69
C ALA A 536 -10.17 -48.09 14.13
N ALA A 537 -9.75 -47.07 14.89
CA ALA A 537 -9.36 -47.22 16.29
C ALA A 537 -10.57 -47.51 17.21
N LEU A 538 -11.72 -46.89 16.94
CA LEU A 538 -12.96 -47.15 17.69
C LEU A 538 -13.50 -48.57 17.41
N LYS A 539 -13.40 -49.06 16.17
CA LYS A 539 -13.84 -50.42 15.83
C LYS A 539 -12.94 -51.50 16.44
N LYS A 540 -11.64 -51.22 16.60
CA LYS A 540 -10.71 -52.10 17.34
C LYS A 540 -10.97 -52.10 18.85
N ARG A 541 -11.26 -50.95 19.47
CA ARG A 541 -11.62 -50.90 20.91
C ARG A 541 -12.94 -51.62 21.21
N ARG A 542 -13.97 -51.44 20.38
CA ARG A 542 -15.24 -52.20 20.52
C ARG A 542 -15.08 -53.72 20.37
N LYS A 543 -14.11 -54.19 19.59
CA LYS A 543 -13.86 -55.63 19.42
C LYS A 543 -13.05 -56.23 20.58
N VAL A 544 -12.28 -55.41 21.31
CA VAL A 544 -11.54 -55.83 22.51
C VAL A 544 -12.45 -55.82 23.74
N GLU A 545 -13.38 -54.88 23.86
CA GLU A 545 -14.36 -54.84 24.96
C GLU A 545 -15.44 -55.94 24.87
N ALA A 546 -15.76 -56.42 23.65
CA ALA A 546 -16.70 -57.54 23.46
C ALA A 546 -16.08 -58.93 23.73
N GLY A 547 -14.77 -59.03 23.98
CA GLY A 547 -14.06 -60.29 24.15
C GLY A 547 -13.76 -60.70 25.60
N VAL A 548 -14.19 -59.92 26.60
CA VAL A 548 -13.78 -60.10 28.02
C VAL A 548 -14.97 -60.31 28.97
N GLY A 549 -16.17 -60.60 28.46
CA GLY A 549 -17.38 -60.65 29.27
C GLY A 549 -18.28 -61.85 29.02
N GLU A 550 -17.76 -63.09 29.02
CA GLU A 550 -18.60 -64.28 29.11
C GLU A 550 -17.80 -65.45 29.72
N GLY A 551 -17.81 -65.53 31.05
CA GLY A 551 -17.19 -66.60 31.81
C GLY A 551 -17.68 -66.62 33.27
N ALA A 552 -18.53 -67.61 33.57
CA ALA A 552 -18.92 -68.14 34.89
C ALA A 552 -20.13 -67.53 35.64
N ALA A 553 -21.24 -68.29 35.65
CA ALA A 553 -22.05 -68.75 36.82
C ALA A 553 -23.52 -69.01 36.35
N GLU A 554 -23.87 -70.23 35.93
CA GLU A 554 -24.45 -71.34 36.72
C GLU A 554 -25.97 -71.25 36.98
N GLY A 555 -26.69 -72.34 36.67
CA GLY A 555 -28.05 -72.59 37.15
C GLY A 555 -28.87 -73.59 36.33
N GLY A 556 -28.77 -74.89 36.64
CA GLY A 556 -29.67 -75.91 36.08
C GLY A 556 -29.44 -77.31 36.65
N VAL A 557 -29.96 -77.58 37.86
CA VAL A 557 -30.12 -78.94 38.39
C VAL A 557 -31.60 -79.34 38.27
N GLN A 558 -31.78 -80.56 37.77
CA GLN A 558 -33.03 -81.25 37.47
C GLN A 558 -33.82 -81.66 38.72
N ALA A 559 -35.09 -81.96 38.46
CA ALA A 559 -36.10 -82.48 39.36
C ALA A 559 -35.74 -83.81 40.04
N ALA A 560 -36.46 -84.04 41.15
CA ALA A 560 -36.50 -85.18 42.08
C ALA A 560 -35.61 -85.03 43.32
#